data_AF-A0A3B9ZEV3-F1
#
_entry.id   AF-A0A3B9ZEV3-F1
#
_cell.length_a   1.000
_cell.length_b   1.000
_cell.length_c   1.000
_cell.angle_alpha   90.00
_cell.angle_beta   90.00
_cell.angle_gamma   90.00
#
_symmetry.space_group_name_H-M   'P 1'
#
loop_
_entity.id
_entity.type
_entity.pdbx_description
1 polymer ?
#
loop_
_entity_poly.entity_id
_entity_poly.type
_entity_poly.pdbx_seq_one_letter_code
_entity_poly.pdbx_strand_id
1 'polypeptide(L)' 'EQDKIDAEYQELLKKIELCRSILASEKKIEAIIKAELEDLKKKYGDGRRTEIVGEVEEFNLEDLIADEDVVVTIS' A
#
# COMPACT_ATOMS: atom_id res chain seq x y z
N GLU A 1 10.26 -47.74 1.00
CA GLU A 1 10.14 -46.94 2.24
C GLU A 1 11.44 -46.21 2.57
N GLN A 2 12.61 -46.84 2.49
CA GLN A 2 13.92 -46.17 2.66
C GLN A 2 14.10 -44.94 1.75
N ASP A 3 13.83 -45.04 0.45
CA ASP A 3 14.02 -43.90 -0.47
C ASP A 3 13.17 -42.67 -0.10
N LYS A 4 11.98 -42.89 0.49
CA LYS A 4 11.14 -41.80 1.00
C LYS A 4 11.76 -41.14 2.23
N ILE A 5 12.30 -41.94 3.14
CA ILE A 5 12.95 -41.45 4.36
C ILE A 5 14.22 -40.67 4.01
N ASP A 6 15.03 -41.18 3.08
CA ASP A 6 16.23 -40.49 2.61
C ASP A 6 15.87 -39.18 1.89
N ALA A 7 14.81 -39.17 1.09
CA ALA A 7 14.31 -37.95 0.47
C ALA A 7 13.83 -36.91 1.50
N GLU A 8 13.04 -37.32 2.48
CA GLU A 8 12.56 -36.44 3.56
C GLU A 8 13.72 -35.88 4.39
N TYR A 9 14.74 -36.70 4.67
CA TYR A 9 15.94 -36.26 5.37
C TYR A 9 16.70 -35.20 4.58
N GLN A 10 16.89 -35.40 3.27
CA GLN A 10 17.54 -34.43 2.39
C GLN A 10 16.73 -33.12 2.27
N GLU A 11 15.40 -33.20 2.20
CA GLU A 11 14.55 -32.01 2.23
C GLU A 11 14.64 -31.25 3.54
N LEU A 12 14.69 -31.97 4.68
CA LEU A 12 14.83 -31.36 6.00
C LEU A 12 16.15 -30.60 6.10
N LEU A 13 17.26 -31.19 5.64
CA LEU A 13 18.56 -30.55 5.61
C LEU A 13 18.54 -29.26 4.76
N LYS A 14 17.93 -29.33 3.57
CA LYS A 14 17.77 -28.14 2.70
C LYS A 14 16.93 -27.05 3.37
N LYS A 15 15.85 -27.41 4.06
CA LYS A 15 15.03 -26.44 4.81
C LYS A 15 15.83 -25.79 5.94
N ILE A 16 16.63 -26.56 6.68
CA ILE A 16 17.48 -26.02 7.76
C ILE A 16 18.50 -25.03 7.19
N GLU A 17 19.16 -25.37 6.08
CA GLU A 17 20.14 -24.50 5.44
C GLU A 17 19.50 -23.22 4.92
N LEU A 18 18.35 -23.32 4.27
CA LEU A 18 17.56 -22.17 3.79
C LEU A 18 17.22 -21.23 4.95
N CYS A 19 16.62 -21.75 6.03
CA CYS A 19 16.25 -20.97 7.20
C CYS A 19 17.46 -20.31 7.87
N ARG A 20 18.58 -21.02 8.01
CA ARG A 20 19.83 -20.45 8.53
C ARG A 20 20.34 -19.32 7.63
N SER A 21 20.26 -19.49 6.31
CA SER A 21 20.71 -18.48 5.35
C SER A 21 19.86 -17.21 5.40
N ILE A 22 18.56 -17.35 5.72
CA ILE A 22 17.64 -16.23 5.90
C ILE A 22 17.96 -15.51 7.21
N LEU A 23 18.07 -16.24 8.32
CA LEU A 23 18.38 -15.67 9.64
C LEU A 23 19.75 -14.99 9.71
N ALA A 24 20.72 -15.43 8.91
CA ALA A 24 22.05 -14.84 8.87
C ALA A 24 22.15 -13.53 8.07
N SER A 25 21.10 -13.14 7.33
CA SER A 25 21.15 -11.96 6.46
C SER A 25 19.88 -11.13 6.57
N GLU A 26 20.01 -9.96 7.19
CA GLU A 26 18.95 -8.96 7.33
C GLU A 26 18.35 -8.57 5.97
N LYS A 27 19.18 -8.38 4.94
CA LYS A 27 18.72 -8.07 3.57
C LYS A 27 17.79 -9.13 2.99
N LYS A 28 18.04 -10.42 3.28
CA LYS A 28 17.17 -11.51 2.82
C LYS A 28 15.83 -11.48 3.55
N ILE A 29 15.85 -11.18 4.85
CA ILE A 29 14.65 -11.03 5.66
C ILE A 29 13.79 -9.89 5.12
N GLU A 30 14.37 -8.71 4.91
CA GLU A 30 13.65 -7.55 4.34
C GLU A 30 13.09 -7.85 2.95
N ALA A 31 13.84 -8.54 2.08
CA ALA A 31 13.37 -8.92 0.77
C ALA A 31 12.15 -9.85 0.82
N ILE A 32 12.17 -10.84 1.74
CA ILE A 32 11.04 -11.76 1.95
C ILE A 32 9.82 -10.99 2.47
N ILE A 33 10.00 -10.15 3.49
CA ILE A 33 8.91 -9.34 4.06
C ILE A 33 8.29 -8.46 2.99
N LYS A 34 9.11 -7.80 2.16
CA LYS A 34 8.61 -6.95 1.08
C LYS A 34 7.79 -7.74 0.06
N ALA A 35 8.28 -8.91 -0.36
CA ALA A 35 7.55 -9.77 -1.28
C ALA A 35 6.20 -10.23 -0.70
N GLU A 36 6.17 -10.64 0.57
CA GLU A 36 4.94 -11.05 1.25
C GLU A 36 3.94 -9.89 1.38
N LEU A 37 4.40 -8.69 1.73
CA LEU A 37 3.57 -7.49 1.81
C LEU A 37 3.01 -7.08 0.44
N GLU A 38 3.81 -7.18 -0.63
CA GLU A 38 3.34 -6.92 -1.99
C GLU A 38 2.27 -7.93 -2.42
N ASP A 39 2.44 -9.21 -2.08
CA ASP A 39 1.47 -10.25 -2.37
C ASP A 39 0.18 -10.08 -1.56
N LEU A 40 0.27 -9.68 -0.29
CA LEU A 40 -0.89 -9.31 0.52
C LEU A 40 -1.63 -8.12 -0.10
N LYS A 41 -0.90 -7.07 -0.51
CA LYS A 41 -1.49 -5.92 -1.19
C LYS A 41 -2.17 -6.31 -2.50
N LYS A 42 -1.61 -7.24 -3.28
CA LYS A 42 -2.25 -7.75 -4.52
C LYS A 42 -3.52 -8.55 -4.23
N LYS A 43 -3.52 -9.35 -3.16
CA LYS A 43 -4.66 -10.21 -2.81
C LYS A 43 -5.81 -9.46 -2.15
N TYR A 44 -5.48 -8.46 -1.32
CA TYR A 44 -6.44 -7.81 -0.41
C TYR A 44 -6.49 -6.29 -0.53
N GLY A 45 -5.69 -5.69 -1.41
CA GLY A 45 -5.68 -4.24 -1.57
C GLY A 45 -6.95 -3.75 -2.26
N ASP A 46 -7.64 -2.81 -1.62
CA ASP A 46 -8.72 -2.04 -2.21
C ASP A 46 -8.31 -0.58 -2.43
N GLY A 47 -9.00 0.07 -3.36
CA GLY A 47 -8.84 1.49 -3.61
C GLY A 47 -9.35 2.31 -2.43
N ARG A 48 -8.78 3.49 -2.22
CA ARG A 48 -9.27 4.41 -1.20
C ARG A 48 -10.70 4.82 -1.55
N ARG A 49 -11.65 4.53 -0.65
CA ARG A 49 -13.08 4.83 -0.84
C ARG A 49 -13.43 6.31 -0.68
N THR A 50 -12.54 7.07 -0.04
CA THR A 50 -12.74 8.49 0.26
C THR A 50 -11.71 9.33 -0.47
N GLU A 51 -12.13 10.49 -0.96
CA GLU A 51 -11.24 11.45 -1.58
C GLU A 51 -10.68 12.40 -0.51
N ILE A 52 -9.45 12.85 -0.71
CA ILE A 52 -8.86 13.91 0.12
C ILE A 52 -9.05 15.19 -0.68
N VAL A 53 -10.02 16.00 -0.26
CA VAL A 53 -10.25 17.32 -0.83
C VAL A 53 -9.39 18.31 -0.05
N GLY A 54 -8.78 19.28 -0.74
CA GLY A 54 -7.98 20.35 -0.15
C GLY A 54 -8.82 21.34 0.66
N GLU A 55 -8.30 22.56 0.86
CA GLU A 55 -9.10 23.63 1.47
C GLU A 55 -10.40 23.81 0.67
N VAL A 56 -11.52 23.70 1.39
CA VAL A 56 -12.82 24.13 0.90
C VAL A 56 -12.78 25.64 1.00
N GLU A 57 -12.94 26.35 -0.12
CA GLU A 57 -13.14 27.81 -0.07
C GLU A 57 -14.25 28.11 0.95
N GLU A 58 -13.93 28.93 1.96
CA GLU A 58 -14.92 29.40 2.92
C GLU A 58 -15.97 30.19 2.13
N PHE A 59 -17.18 29.64 2.05
CA PHE A 59 -18.31 30.30 1.41
C PHE A 59 -18.61 31.59 2.16
N ASN A 60 -18.39 32.73 1.54
CA ASN A 60 -18.67 34.02 2.16
C ASN A 60 -20.16 34.34 1.95
N LEU A 61 -20.71 35.20 2.81
CA LEU A 61 -22.13 35.58 2.70
C LEU A 61 -22.40 36.30 1.36
N GLU A 62 -21.40 36.99 0.86
CA GLU A 62 -21.40 37.72 -0.41
C GLU A 62 -21.58 36.78 -1.62
N ASP A 63 -21.07 35.54 -1.56
CA ASP A 63 -21.19 34.55 -2.66
C ASP A 63 -22.63 34.02 -2.83
N LEU A 64 -23.52 34.29 -1.86
CA LEU A 64 -24.96 33.98 -1.92
C LEU A 64 -25.79 35.08 -2.59
N ILE A 65 -25.20 36.25 -2.83
CA ILE A 65 -25.87 37.38 -3.46
C ILE A 65 -25.77 37.21 -4.97
N ALA A 66 -26.90 37.31 -5.68
CA ALA A 66 -26.90 37.22 -7.13
C ALA A 66 -26.26 38.46 -7.76
N ASP A 67 -25.35 38.26 -8.72
CA ASP A 67 -24.75 39.35 -9.49
C ASP A 67 -25.82 40.03 -10.37
N GLU A 68 -25.96 41.34 -10.20
CA GLU A 68 -26.82 42.18 -11.05
C GLU A 68 -25.97 42.99 -12.03
N ASP A 69 -26.26 42.90 -13.33
CA ASP A 69 -25.64 43.73 -14.36
C ASP A 69 -26.11 45.20 -14.24
N VAL A 70 -25.37 46.01 -13.47
CA VAL A 70 -25.63 47.44 -13.27
C VAL A 70 -24.66 48.32 -14.06
N VAL A 71 -25.18 49.31 -14.79
CA VAL A 71 -24.38 50.34 -15.47
C VAL A 71 -24.33 51.60 -14.60
N VAL A 72 -23.17 51.91 -14.02
CA VAL A 72 -22.94 53.12 -13.24
C VAL A 72 -22.40 54.22 -14.15
N THR A 73 -23.18 55.30 -14.33
CA THR A 73 -22.71 56.50 -15.04
C THR A 73 -22.34 57.57 -14.01
N ILE A 74 -21.08 57.98 -14.00
CA ILE A 74 -20.60 59.10 -13.16
C ILE A 74 -20.60 60.36 -14.04
N SER A 75 -21.26 61.43 -13.57
CA SER A 75 -21.34 62.74 -14.25
C SER A 75 -20.41 63.77 -13.60
#